data_AF-Q60AE2-F1
#
_entry.id   AF-Q60AE2-F1
#
_cell.length_a   1.000
_cell.length_b   1.000
_cell.length_c   1.000
_cell.angle_alpha   90.00
_cell.angle_beta   90.00
_cell.angle_gamma   90.00
#
_symmetry.space_group_name_H-M   'P 1'
#
loop_
_entity.id
_entity.type
_entity.pdbx_description
1 polymer ?
#
loop_
_entity_poly.entity_id
_entity_poly.type
_entity_poly.pdbx_seq_one_letter_code
_entity_poly.pdbx_strand_id
1 'polypeptide(L)'
;MATTFEKSPISPRQDTSRVRLAVALMLLALTFAIHGDALWMGFGRDDGGGLVQAARLSPADYFFDPPTSAAISGGSISPWHALVYDVDILLFVLDSRWHHFHLVLVLWLTSLATYFLLRSWLTPDWSLLGTALFLTGAPTLYVSHEEMSSHYLYGLIFCILSIQCFLSSKEPHGGKYGAASALFYLLSVASKEIYVPLPLVLLLYPAENSRRRLQKTLPHWIILACHAIWRYLAFAAAWGMKFPSVPTWSRRPEIRPGCARVPASP
;
A
#
# COMPACT_ATOMS: atom_id res chain seq x y z
N MET A 1 -33.32 -9.49 -27.14
CA MET A 1 -32.20 -9.52 -28.11
C MET A 1 -30.91 -9.60 -27.29
N ALA A 2 -30.52 -10.82 -26.93
CA ALA A 2 -29.34 -11.06 -26.11
C ALA A 2 -28.14 -11.22 -27.03
N THR A 3 -27.33 -10.18 -27.17
CA THR A 3 -26.03 -10.28 -27.83
C THR A 3 -25.09 -11.08 -26.93
N THR A 4 -24.96 -12.36 -27.22
CA THR A 4 -23.88 -13.21 -26.74
C THR A 4 -22.56 -12.62 -27.25
N PHE A 5 -21.89 -11.82 -26.42
CA PHE A 5 -20.45 -11.59 -26.56
C PHE A 5 -19.78 -12.93 -26.35
N GLU A 6 -19.49 -13.60 -27.46
CA GLU A 6 -18.65 -14.78 -27.51
C GLU A 6 -17.26 -14.36 -27.01
N LYS A 7 -17.01 -14.59 -25.72
CA LYS A 7 -15.66 -14.49 -25.15
C LYS A 7 -14.81 -15.51 -25.89
N SER A 8 -14.01 -15.05 -26.85
CA SER A 8 -12.76 -15.73 -27.19
C SER A 8 -12.05 -15.98 -25.85
N PRO A 9 -11.85 -17.25 -25.43
CA PRO A 9 -11.04 -17.51 -24.28
C PRO A 9 -9.62 -17.25 -24.76
N ILE A 10 -9.12 -16.04 -24.50
CA ILE A 10 -7.68 -15.89 -24.32
C ILE A 10 -7.39 -16.74 -23.09
N SER A 11 -7.19 -18.05 -23.32
CA SER A 11 -6.72 -18.98 -22.32
C SER A 11 -5.38 -18.41 -21.88
N PRO A 12 -5.24 -17.94 -20.62
CA PRO A 12 -3.99 -17.39 -20.18
C PRO A 12 -2.98 -18.54 -20.26
N ARG A 13 -2.10 -18.47 -21.27
CA ARG A 13 -1.00 -19.41 -21.44
C ARG A 13 -0.28 -19.50 -20.09
N GLN A 14 -0.21 -20.69 -19.51
CA GLN A 14 0.43 -20.86 -18.22
C GLN A 14 1.93 -20.62 -18.38
N ASP A 15 2.39 -19.49 -17.87
CA ASP A 15 3.80 -19.11 -17.95
C ASP A 15 4.65 -20.06 -17.09
N THR A 16 5.71 -20.62 -17.68
CA THR A 16 6.66 -21.47 -16.97
C THR A 16 7.43 -20.68 -15.92
N SER A 17 8.01 -21.35 -14.93
CA SER A 17 8.82 -20.69 -13.89
C SER A 17 9.97 -19.86 -14.45
N ARG A 18 10.60 -20.33 -15.55
CA ARG A 18 11.67 -19.61 -16.26
C ARG A 18 11.19 -18.29 -16.86
N VAL A 19 10.01 -18.29 -17.49
CA VAL A 19 9.41 -17.07 -18.06
C VAL A 19 9.07 -16.08 -16.96
N ARG A 20 8.48 -16.53 -15.85
CA ARG A 20 8.16 -15.67 -14.70
C ARG A 20 9.41 -15.03 -14.11
N LEU A 21 10.49 -15.79 -13.97
CA LEU A 21 11.77 -15.25 -13.49
C LEU A 21 12.35 -14.23 -14.46
N ALA A 22 12.33 -14.50 -15.77
CA ALA A 22 12.81 -13.57 -16.79
C ALA A 22 12.03 -12.24 -16.75
N VAL A 23 10.70 -12.31 -16.65
CA VAL A 23 9.87 -11.10 -16.48
C VAL A 23 10.21 -10.37 -15.19
N ALA A 24 10.41 -11.10 -14.08
CA ALA A 24 10.78 -10.49 -12.81
C ALA A 24 12.09 -9.72 -12.87
N LEU A 25 13.12 -10.30 -13.49
CA LEU A 25 14.43 -9.68 -13.68
C LEU A 25 14.37 -8.51 -14.67
N MET A 26 13.58 -8.63 -15.73
CA MET A 26 13.39 -7.55 -16.70
C MET A 26 12.71 -6.34 -16.05
N LEU A 27 11.64 -6.57 -15.27
CA LEU A 27 10.98 -5.50 -14.54
C LEU A 27 11.88 -4.91 -13.45
N LEU A 28 12.71 -5.73 -12.79
CA LEU A 28 13.72 -5.23 -11.85
C LEU A 28 14.68 -4.27 -12.55
N ALA A 29 15.27 -4.70 -13.67
CA ALA A 29 16.18 -3.87 -14.45
C ALA A 29 15.51 -2.57 -14.92
N LEU A 30 14.26 -2.65 -15.39
CA LEU A 30 13.50 -1.48 -15.84
C LEU A 30 13.18 -0.51 -14.69
N THR A 31 12.74 -1.02 -13.54
CA THR A 31 12.47 -0.19 -12.35
C THR A 31 13.74 0.54 -11.90
N PHE A 32 14.88 -0.15 -11.81
CA PHE A 32 16.14 0.49 -11.43
C PHE A 32 16.69 1.43 -12.52
N ALA A 33 16.47 1.14 -13.80
CA ALA A 33 16.88 2.05 -14.87
C ALA A 33 16.11 3.38 -14.86
N ILE A 34 14.82 3.36 -14.48
CA ILE A 34 13.96 4.54 -14.48
C ILE A 34 14.02 5.30 -13.16
N HIS A 35 14.05 4.59 -12.03
CA HIS A 35 13.89 5.16 -10.68
C HIS A 35 15.14 5.02 -9.80
N GLY A 36 16.24 4.50 -10.34
CA GLY A 36 17.46 4.25 -9.58
C GLY A 36 18.23 5.52 -9.20
N ASP A 37 17.93 6.65 -9.82
CA ASP A 37 18.48 7.95 -9.45
C ASP A 37 17.96 8.43 -8.08
N ALA A 38 16.77 7.98 -7.67
CA ALA A 38 16.22 8.23 -6.34
C ALA A 38 17.16 7.80 -5.19
N LEU A 39 18.03 6.79 -5.41
CA LEU A 39 18.99 6.33 -4.40
C LEU A 39 20.02 7.41 -4.01
N TRP A 40 20.22 8.42 -4.85
CA TRP A 40 21.16 9.50 -4.60
C TRP A 40 20.49 10.73 -3.98
N MET A 41 19.20 10.64 -3.68
CA MET A 41 18.48 11.70 -3.00
C MET A 41 18.65 11.59 -1.47
N GLY A 42 18.71 12.75 -0.84
CA GLY A 42 18.56 12.87 0.60
C GLY A 42 17.09 12.97 0.98
N PHE A 43 16.81 12.90 2.28
CA PHE A 43 15.49 13.26 2.79
C PHE A 43 15.08 14.66 2.31
N GLY A 44 13.88 14.75 1.74
CA GLY A 44 13.39 15.89 1.00
C GLY A 44 12.17 16.55 1.63
N ARG A 45 11.26 16.97 0.75
CA ARG A 45 10.26 18.03 0.90
C ARG A 45 9.43 17.97 2.21
N ASP A 46 9.10 16.78 2.70
CA ASP A 46 8.29 16.58 3.92
C ASP A 46 8.73 15.38 4.79
N ASP A 47 9.86 14.76 4.49
CA ASP A 47 10.30 13.52 5.16
C ASP A 47 10.68 13.76 6.63
N GLY A 48 11.08 14.98 6.96
CA GLY A 48 11.33 15.42 8.33
C GLY A 48 10.11 15.23 9.25
N GLY A 49 8.89 15.35 8.74
CA GLY A 49 7.67 15.09 9.50
C GLY A 49 7.55 13.61 9.89
N GLY A 50 7.78 12.70 8.93
CA GLY A 50 7.78 11.26 9.15
C GLY A 50 8.88 10.80 10.12
N LEU A 51 10.09 11.34 9.95
CA LEU A 51 11.23 11.06 10.84
C LEU A 51 10.96 11.51 12.29
N VAL A 52 10.38 12.69 12.49
CA VAL A 52 10.01 13.18 13.82
C VAL A 52 8.92 12.30 14.45
N GLN A 53 7.97 11.80 13.65
CA GLN A 53 6.95 10.88 14.13
C GLN A 53 7.56 9.55 14.57
N ALA A 54 8.39 8.90 13.74
CA ALA A 54 9.06 7.65 14.09
C ALA A 54 9.96 7.78 15.34
N ALA A 55 10.64 8.92 15.50
CA ALA A 55 11.48 9.19 16.66
C ALA A 55 10.68 9.37 17.98
N ARG A 56 9.40 9.74 17.91
CA ARG A 56 8.59 10.14 19.07
C ARG A 56 7.43 9.20 19.39
N LEU A 57 6.90 8.48 18.40
CA LEU A 57 5.63 7.78 18.47
C LEU A 57 5.81 6.31 18.15
N SER A 58 5.10 5.46 18.87
CA SER A 58 5.07 4.01 18.66
C SER A 58 4.07 3.59 17.61
N PRO A 59 4.28 2.41 17.00
CA PRO A 59 3.24 1.75 16.24
C PRO A 59 1.91 1.72 16.97
N ALA A 60 1.90 1.49 18.28
CA ALA A 60 0.67 1.50 19.05
C ALA A 60 -0.01 2.89 19.06
N ASP A 61 0.76 3.97 19.17
CA ASP A 61 0.24 5.33 19.22
C ASP A 61 -0.47 5.71 17.91
N TYR A 62 0.16 5.47 16.76
CA TYR A 62 -0.42 5.90 15.49
C TYR A 62 -1.40 4.90 14.86
N PHE A 63 -1.47 3.65 15.33
CA PHE A 63 -2.52 2.70 14.92
C PHE A 63 -3.75 2.72 15.85
N PHE A 64 -3.56 2.93 17.16
CA PHE A 64 -4.62 2.69 18.14
C PHE A 64 -5.00 3.89 19.00
N ASP A 65 -4.21 4.97 19.05
CA ASP A 65 -4.63 6.22 19.71
C ASP A 65 -5.26 7.18 18.68
N PRO A 66 -6.60 7.35 18.67
CA PRO A 66 -7.29 8.14 17.65
C PRO A 66 -6.85 9.63 17.61
N PRO A 67 -6.65 10.33 18.74
CA PRO A 67 -6.08 11.68 18.75
C PRO A 67 -4.71 11.77 18.07
N THR A 68 -3.79 10.88 18.40
CA THR A 68 -2.45 10.85 17.79
C THR A 68 -2.52 10.54 16.30
N SER A 69 -3.33 9.55 15.93
CA SER A 69 -3.57 9.16 14.52
C SER A 69 -4.10 10.33 13.67
N ALA A 70 -4.99 11.15 14.24
CA ALA A 70 -5.51 12.34 13.58
C ALA A 70 -4.47 13.48 13.51
N ALA A 71 -3.69 13.68 14.58
CA ALA A 71 -2.69 14.75 14.65
C ALA A 71 -1.51 14.55 13.68
N ILE A 72 -1.12 13.31 13.41
CA ILE A 72 -0.01 12.94 12.53
C ILE A 72 -0.23 13.33 11.07
N SER A 73 -1.48 13.38 10.63
CA SER A 73 -1.79 13.27 9.20
C SER A 73 -2.52 14.47 8.57
N GLY A 74 -2.70 15.55 9.35
CA GLY A 74 -3.24 16.82 8.83
C GLY A 74 -4.58 16.70 8.08
N GLY A 75 -5.38 15.67 8.35
CA GLY A 75 -6.64 15.39 7.64
C GLY A 75 -6.72 14.02 6.94
N SER A 76 -5.67 13.19 6.96
CA SER A 76 -5.64 11.91 6.23
C SER A 76 -5.02 10.74 7.00
N ILE A 77 -5.78 10.02 7.81
CA ILE A 77 -5.23 8.98 8.70
C ILE A 77 -4.48 7.88 7.92
N SER A 78 -3.15 7.86 8.04
CA SER A 78 -2.24 6.93 7.33
C SER A 78 -1.12 6.43 8.26
N PRO A 79 -1.42 5.54 9.22
CA PRO A 79 -0.43 4.97 10.15
C PRO A 79 0.73 4.28 9.45
N TRP A 80 0.50 3.76 8.25
CA TRP A 80 1.52 3.08 7.47
C TRP A 80 2.68 3.99 7.09
N HIS A 81 2.44 5.29 6.92
CA HIS A 81 3.50 6.26 6.63
C HIS A 81 4.56 6.26 7.75
N ALA A 82 4.13 6.45 9.00
CA ALA A 82 5.03 6.43 10.15
C ALA A 82 5.69 5.05 10.36
N LEU A 83 4.96 3.98 10.08
CA LEU A 83 5.49 2.61 10.19
C LEU A 83 6.65 2.35 9.22
N VAL A 84 6.60 2.88 8.00
CA VAL A 84 7.68 2.72 7.02
C VAL A 84 8.98 3.33 7.55
N TYR A 85 8.92 4.54 8.11
CA TYR A 85 10.08 5.15 8.77
C TYR A 85 10.57 4.33 9.96
N ASP A 86 9.68 3.78 10.80
CA ASP A 86 10.10 2.90 11.91
C ASP A 86 10.86 1.65 11.41
N VAL A 87 10.38 1.04 10.31
CA VAL A 87 11.04 -0.12 9.68
C VAL A 87 12.40 0.28 9.11
N ASP A 88 12.47 1.41 8.42
CA ASP A 88 13.69 1.81 7.73
C ASP A 88 14.76 2.33 8.70
N ILE A 89 14.36 2.97 9.80
CA ILE A 89 15.27 3.29 10.91
C ILE A 89 15.83 2.01 11.53
N LEU A 90 14.99 0.99 11.74
CA LEU A 90 15.43 -0.28 12.32
C LEU A 90 16.43 -1.02 11.41
N LEU A 91 16.21 -1.00 10.09
CA LEU A 91 17.03 -1.72 9.13
C LEU A 91 18.28 -0.95 8.69
N PHE A 92 18.18 0.38 8.59
CA PHE A 92 19.16 1.21 7.90
C PHE A 92 19.67 2.42 8.69
N VAL A 93 19.20 2.61 9.94
CA VAL A 93 19.76 3.59 10.88
C VAL A 93 19.84 5.01 10.28
N LEU A 94 18.76 5.47 9.66
CA LEU A 94 18.61 6.82 9.07
C LEU A 94 19.44 7.12 7.80
N ASP A 95 19.93 6.12 7.08
CA ASP A 95 20.58 6.33 5.78
C ASP A 95 19.54 6.47 4.65
N SER A 96 19.39 7.67 4.08
CA SER A 96 18.40 7.97 3.04
C SER A 96 18.55 7.11 1.79
N ARG A 97 19.78 6.71 1.43
CA ARG A 97 20.03 5.87 0.26
C ARG A 97 19.36 4.51 0.40
N TRP A 98 19.40 3.95 1.60
CA TRP A 98 18.76 2.66 1.88
C TRP A 98 17.23 2.77 2.03
N HIS A 99 16.71 3.90 2.52
CA HIS A 99 15.26 4.19 2.50
C HIS A 99 14.75 4.24 1.05
N HIS A 100 15.42 4.98 0.18
CA HIS A 100 15.07 5.02 -1.25
C HIS A 100 15.27 3.66 -1.95
N PHE A 101 16.32 2.91 -1.61
CA PHE A 101 16.49 1.55 -2.13
C PHE A 101 15.30 0.65 -1.76
N HIS A 102 14.84 0.70 -0.50
CA HIS A 102 13.66 -0.04 -0.06
C HIS A 102 12.41 0.39 -0.84
N LEU A 103 12.21 1.70 -1.04
CA LEU A 103 11.07 2.21 -1.81
C LEU A 103 11.10 1.74 -3.28
N VAL A 104 12.26 1.78 -3.93
CA VAL A 104 12.46 1.26 -5.30
C VAL A 104 12.21 -0.25 -5.36
N LEU A 105 12.60 -1.00 -4.32
CA LEU A 105 12.30 -2.43 -4.23
C LEU A 105 10.80 -2.69 -4.10
N VAL A 106 10.08 -1.93 -3.28
CA VAL A 106 8.62 -2.01 -3.16
C VAL A 106 7.96 -1.63 -4.48
N LEU A 107 8.50 -0.66 -5.22
CA LEU A 107 8.00 -0.27 -6.53
C LEU A 107 8.17 -1.41 -7.55
N TRP A 108 9.32 -2.09 -7.52
CA TRP A 108 9.52 -3.29 -8.34
C TRP A 108 8.51 -4.39 -7.99
N LEU A 109 8.29 -4.70 -6.71
CA LEU A 109 7.28 -5.67 -6.29
C LEU A 109 5.86 -5.26 -6.73
N THR A 110 5.57 -3.96 -6.67
CA THR A 110 4.30 -3.41 -7.15
C THR A 110 4.15 -3.60 -8.66
N SER A 111 5.21 -3.37 -9.43
CA SER A 111 5.22 -3.61 -10.88
C SER A 111 4.98 -5.09 -11.23
N LEU A 112 5.53 -6.02 -10.44
CA LEU A 112 5.28 -7.44 -10.60
C LEU A 112 3.83 -7.79 -10.30
N ALA A 113 3.30 -7.28 -9.19
CA ALA A 113 1.91 -7.46 -8.82
C ALA A 113 0.98 -6.92 -9.92
N THR A 114 1.26 -5.73 -10.45
CA THR A 114 0.56 -5.12 -11.59
C THR A 114 0.62 -6.02 -12.83
N TYR A 115 1.80 -6.52 -13.19
CA TYR A 115 1.95 -7.43 -14.33
C TYR A 115 1.06 -8.66 -14.19
N PHE A 116 1.13 -9.36 -13.06
CA PHE A 116 0.33 -10.57 -12.83
C PHE A 116 -1.17 -10.27 -12.73
N LEU A 117 -1.54 -9.08 -12.24
CA LEU A 117 -2.93 -8.64 -12.22
C LEU A 117 -3.42 -8.45 -13.66
N LEU A 118 -2.68 -7.72 -14.50
CA LEU A 118 -3.01 -7.53 -15.91
C LEU A 118 -3.08 -8.86 -16.68
N ARG A 119 -2.21 -9.83 -16.36
CA ARG A 119 -2.24 -11.18 -16.93
C ARG A 119 -3.55 -11.95 -16.68
N SER A 120 -4.37 -11.50 -15.73
CA SER A 120 -5.71 -12.06 -15.50
C SER A 120 -6.70 -11.71 -16.62
N TRP A 121 -6.38 -10.72 -17.46
CA TRP A 121 -7.24 -10.25 -18.55
C TRP A 121 -6.54 -10.07 -19.90
N LEU A 122 -5.22 -9.87 -19.91
CA LEU A 122 -4.43 -9.54 -21.10
C LEU A 122 -3.40 -10.63 -21.43
N THR A 123 -2.92 -10.63 -22.68
CA THR A 123 -1.77 -11.45 -23.10
C THR A 123 -0.49 -10.97 -22.42
N PRO A 124 0.59 -11.78 -22.38
CA PRO A 124 1.86 -11.37 -21.78
C PRO A 124 2.40 -10.04 -22.29
N ASP A 125 2.38 -9.84 -23.61
CA ASP A 125 2.94 -8.64 -24.24
C ASP A 125 2.19 -7.37 -23.83
N TRP A 126 0.85 -7.41 -23.84
CA TRP A 126 0.02 -6.29 -23.40
C TRP A 126 0.10 -6.04 -21.90
N SER A 127 0.31 -7.10 -21.10
CA SER A 127 0.54 -6.96 -19.66
C SER A 127 1.88 -6.31 -19.37
N LEU A 128 2.94 -6.69 -20.11
CA LEU A 128 4.26 -6.06 -20.02
C LEU A 128 4.20 -4.59 -20.41
N LEU A 129 3.55 -4.28 -21.53
CA LEU A 129 3.38 -2.90 -21.98
C LEU A 129 2.62 -2.07 -20.94
N GLY A 130 1.52 -2.59 -20.39
CA GLY A 130 0.76 -1.92 -19.34
C GLY A 130 1.59 -1.67 -18.07
N THR A 131 2.39 -2.64 -17.63
CA THR A 131 3.31 -2.47 -16.50
C THR A 131 4.43 -1.47 -16.80
N ALA A 132 4.98 -1.47 -18.02
CA ALA A 132 5.99 -0.50 -18.43
C ALA A 132 5.42 0.93 -18.47
N LEU A 133 4.19 1.10 -18.95
CA LEU A 133 3.46 2.37 -18.90
C LEU A 133 3.18 2.81 -17.46
N PHE A 134 2.87 1.87 -16.56
CA PHE A 134 2.76 2.15 -15.13
C PHE A 134 4.07 2.67 -14.55
N LEU A 135 5.21 2.01 -14.83
CA LEU A 135 6.53 2.43 -14.34
C LEU A 135 6.95 3.81 -14.88
N THR A 136 6.71 4.07 -16.17
CA THR A 136 7.08 5.33 -16.82
C THR A 136 6.08 6.47 -16.58
N GLY A 137 4.94 6.19 -15.95
CA GLY A 137 3.91 7.18 -15.67
C GLY A 137 4.39 8.26 -14.69
N ALA A 138 4.01 9.52 -14.95
CA ALA A 138 4.34 10.65 -14.08
C ALA A 138 4.00 10.43 -12.59
N PRO A 139 2.86 9.83 -12.21
CA PRO A 139 2.59 9.53 -10.80
C PRO A 139 3.61 8.60 -10.17
N THR A 140 4.07 7.59 -10.91
CA THR A 140 5.05 6.61 -10.41
C THR A 140 6.44 7.22 -10.27
N LEU A 141 6.84 8.07 -11.22
CA LEU A 141 8.05 8.88 -11.11
C LEU A 141 8.00 9.80 -9.89
N TYR A 142 6.85 10.38 -9.58
CA TYR A 142 6.74 11.26 -8.40
C TYR A 142 6.85 10.46 -7.10
N VAL A 143 6.12 9.34 -7.00
CA VAL A 143 6.10 8.49 -5.80
C VAL A 143 7.47 7.82 -5.55
N SER A 144 8.28 7.54 -6.57
CA SER A 144 9.62 6.98 -6.36
C SER A 144 10.62 7.98 -5.74
N HIS A 145 10.35 9.28 -5.90
CA HIS A 145 11.25 10.36 -5.47
C HIS A 145 10.81 11.06 -4.18
N GLU A 146 9.59 10.80 -3.71
CA GLU A 146 9.07 11.39 -2.48
C GLU A 146 8.70 10.30 -1.48
N GLU A 147 9.50 10.17 -0.42
CA GLU A 147 9.27 9.20 0.64
C GLU A 147 7.98 9.50 1.42
N MET A 148 7.63 10.79 1.56
CA MET A 148 6.30 11.26 1.94
C MET A 148 5.15 10.51 1.24
N SER A 149 5.33 10.06 0.01
CA SER A 149 4.27 9.40 -0.77
C SER A 149 4.32 7.86 -0.68
N SER A 150 5.23 7.30 0.12
CA SER A 150 5.46 5.85 0.23
C SER A 150 4.20 5.07 0.60
N HIS A 151 3.35 5.58 1.50
CA HIS A 151 2.10 4.91 1.90
C HIS A 151 1.10 4.75 0.76
N TYR A 152 1.17 5.57 -0.31
CA TYR A 152 0.39 5.31 -1.53
C TYR A 152 0.88 4.04 -2.21
N LEU A 153 2.19 3.85 -2.32
CA LEU A 153 2.78 2.68 -2.97
C LEU A 153 2.49 1.38 -2.20
N TYR A 154 2.66 1.39 -0.87
CA TYR A 154 2.28 0.24 -0.04
C TYR A 154 0.79 -0.07 -0.16
N GLY A 155 -0.06 0.96 -0.09
CA GLY A 155 -1.49 0.77 -0.27
C GLY A 155 -1.84 0.20 -1.65
N LEU A 156 -1.09 0.58 -2.70
CA LEU A 156 -1.30 0.10 -4.07
C LEU A 156 -0.96 -1.39 -4.19
N ILE A 157 0.21 -1.83 -3.73
CA ILE A 157 0.58 -3.24 -3.81
C ILE A 157 -0.41 -4.10 -3.01
N PHE A 158 -0.83 -3.66 -1.83
CA PHE A 158 -1.86 -4.36 -1.06
C PHE A 158 -3.21 -4.37 -1.77
N CYS A 159 -3.63 -3.28 -2.41
CA CYS A 159 -4.85 -3.24 -3.22
C CYS A 159 -4.81 -4.26 -4.36
N ILE A 160 -3.70 -4.30 -5.10
CA ILE A 160 -3.50 -5.24 -6.20
C ILE A 160 -3.53 -6.70 -5.71
N LEU A 161 -2.80 -7.00 -4.63
CA LEU A 161 -2.79 -8.33 -4.02
C LEU A 161 -4.18 -8.73 -3.51
N SER A 162 -4.93 -7.77 -2.95
CA SER A 162 -6.32 -7.97 -2.54
C SER A 162 -7.20 -8.39 -3.72
N ILE A 163 -7.09 -7.69 -4.86
CA ILE A 163 -7.81 -8.03 -6.08
C ILE A 163 -7.40 -9.43 -6.58
N GLN A 164 -6.11 -9.72 -6.69
CA GLN A 164 -5.63 -11.02 -7.17
C GLN A 164 -6.14 -12.17 -6.28
N CYS A 165 -6.03 -12.04 -4.97
CA CYS A 165 -6.55 -13.01 -4.02
C CYS A 165 -8.08 -13.15 -4.14
N PHE A 166 -8.81 -12.06 -4.36
CA PHE A 166 -10.25 -12.12 -4.60
C PHE A 166 -10.58 -12.92 -5.87
N LEU A 167 -9.84 -12.68 -6.97
CA LEU A 167 -10.00 -13.43 -8.22
C LEU A 167 -9.67 -14.91 -8.04
N SER A 168 -8.64 -15.25 -7.26
CA SER A 168 -8.27 -16.64 -6.93
C SER A 168 -9.25 -17.33 -5.97
N SER A 169 -10.02 -16.58 -5.18
CA SER A 169 -11.03 -17.13 -4.26
C SER A 169 -12.24 -17.78 -4.95
N LYS A 170 -12.27 -17.79 -6.30
CA LYS A 170 -13.32 -18.38 -7.12
C LYS A 170 -13.23 -19.89 -7.25
N GLU A 171 -12.06 -20.44 -7.02
CA GLU A 171 -11.83 -21.88 -7.11
C GLU A 171 -12.57 -22.66 -5.99
N PRO A 172 -12.90 -23.95 -6.19
CA PRO A 172 -13.63 -24.78 -5.22
C PRO A 172 -13.04 -24.86 -3.80
N HIS A 173 -11.79 -24.43 -3.61
CA HIS A 173 -11.10 -24.35 -2.31
C HIS A 173 -10.61 -22.92 -1.97
N GLY A 174 -11.26 -21.90 -2.55
CA GLY A 174 -10.83 -20.51 -2.54
C GLY A 174 -10.94 -19.73 -1.22
N GLY A 175 -11.43 -20.35 -0.13
CA GLY A 175 -11.70 -19.66 1.14
C GLY A 175 -10.48 -18.95 1.74
N LYS A 176 -9.30 -19.57 1.65
CA LYS A 176 -8.04 -18.96 2.12
C LYS A 176 -7.68 -17.70 1.34
N TYR A 177 -7.92 -17.69 0.03
CA TYR A 177 -7.68 -16.52 -0.81
C TYR A 177 -8.70 -15.41 -0.54
N GLY A 178 -9.94 -15.75 -0.18
CA GLY A 178 -10.93 -14.77 0.29
C GLY A 178 -10.48 -14.05 1.56
N ALA A 179 -9.99 -14.79 2.55
CA ALA A 179 -9.44 -14.21 3.78
C ALA A 179 -8.17 -13.37 3.51
N ALA A 180 -7.25 -13.86 2.68
CA ALA A 180 -6.06 -13.11 2.27
C ALA A 180 -6.43 -11.81 1.54
N SER A 181 -7.45 -11.85 0.68
CA SER A 181 -7.97 -10.65 0.00
C SER A 181 -8.46 -9.60 0.99
N ALA A 182 -9.24 -10.01 1.99
CA ALA A 182 -9.73 -9.11 3.03
C ALA A 182 -8.56 -8.53 3.86
N LEU A 183 -7.59 -9.35 4.24
CA LEU A 183 -6.40 -8.90 4.96
C LEU A 183 -5.63 -7.84 4.16
N PHE A 184 -5.35 -8.10 2.88
CA PHE A 184 -4.67 -7.11 2.04
C PHE A 184 -5.50 -5.85 1.84
N TYR A 185 -6.83 -5.93 1.79
CA TYR A 185 -7.66 -4.74 1.76
C TYR A 185 -7.55 -3.92 3.05
N LEU A 186 -7.55 -4.58 4.22
CA LEU A 186 -7.31 -3.91 5.51
C LEU A 186 -5.97 -3.18 5.52
N LEU A 187 -4.90 -3.82 5.04
CA LEU A 187 -3.58 -3.18 4.94
C LEU A 187 -3.57 -2.01 3.94
N SER A 188 -4.28 -2.17 2.82
CA SER A 188 -4.39 -1.15 1.78
C SER A 188 -5.07 0.12 2.30
N VAL A 189 -6.24 -0.02 2.95
CA VAL A 189 -6.99 1.10 3.50
C VAL A 189 -6.32 1.73 4.73
N ALA A 190 -5.57 0.94 5.51
CA ALA A 190 -4.72 1.45 6.58
C ALA A 190 -3.51 2.24 6.05
N SER A 191 -3.12 2.03 4.79
CA SER A 191 -2.05 2.80 4.14
C SER A 191 -2.54 4.14 3.62
N LYS A 192 -3.64 4.16 2.86
CA LYS A 192 -4.30 5.39 2.42
C LYS A 192 -5.78 5.16 2.11
N GLU A 193 -6.59 6.17 2.38
CA GLU A 193 -8.03 6.16 2.11
C GLU A 193 -8.42 6.12 0.64
N ILE A 194 -7.50 6.44 -0.30
CA ILE A 194 -7.80 6.37 -1.74
C ILE A 194 -8.22 4.94 -2.17
N TYR A 195 -7.88 3.93 -1.37
CA TYR A 195 -8.22 2.53 -1.60
C TYR A 195 -9.58 2.11 -1.03
N VAL A 196 -10.27 2.97 -0.28
CA VAL A 196 -11.64 2.76 0.24
C VAL A 196 -12.64 2.25 -0.81
N PRO A 197 -12.63 2.71 -2.08
CA PRO A 197 -13.60 2.24 -3.07
C PRO A 197 -13.45 0.79 -3.51
N LEU A 198 -12.40 0.07 -3.09
CA LEU A 198 -12.14 -1.30 -3.56
C LEU A 198 -13.32 -2.28 -3.40
N PRO A 199 -14.06 -2.33 -2.27
CA PRO A 199 -15.20 -3.24 -2.12
C PRO A 199 -16.29 -3.01 -3.18
N LEU A 200 -16.48 -1.75 -3.60
CA LEU A 200 -17.40 -1.41 -4.69
C LEU A 200 -16.91 -1.97 -6.03
N VAL A 201 -15.60 -1.81 -6.33
CA VAL A 201 -14.98 -2.36 -7.54
C VAL A 201 -15.12 -3.89 -7.57
N LEU A 202 -14.81 -4.56 -6.46
CA LEU A 202 -14.95 -6.02 -6.34
C LEU A 202 -16.40 -6.47 -6.45
N LEU A 203 -17.33 -5.72 -5.84
CA LEU A 203 -18.75 -6.00 -5.96
C LEU A 203 -19.17 -5.93 -7.42
N LEU A 204 -18.76 -4.91 -8.20
CA LEU A 204 -19.15 -4.73 -9.60
C LEU A 204 -18.52 -5.75 -10.57
N TYR A 205 -17.54 -6.55 -10.15
CA TYR A 205 -16.87 -7.52 -11.01
C TYR A 205 -17.83 -8.61 -11.55
N PRO A 206 -18.04 -8.71 -12.88
CA PRO A 206 -19.11 -9.53 -13.47
C PRO A 206 -18.70 -10.99 -13.68
N ALA A 207 -18.53 -11.75 -12.58
CA ALA A 207 -18.13 -13.16 -12.69
C ALA A 207 -18.96 -14.18 -11.91
N GLU A 208 -19.91 -13.73 -11.07
CA GLU A 208 -20.75 -14.64 -10.30
C GLU A 208 -22.16 -14.05 -10.10
N ASN A 209 -23.08 -14.89 -9.62
CA ASN A 209 -24.41 -14.45 -9.16
C ASN A 209 -24.30 -13.37 -8.07
N SER A 210 -25.19 -12.37 -8.09
CA SER A 210 -25.15 -11.22 -7.17
C SER A 210 -25.07 -11.61 -5.69
N ARG A 211 -25.76 -12.69 -5.28
CA ARG A 211 -25.71 -13.19 -3.90
C ARG A 211 -24.33 -13.71 -3.50
N ARG A 212 -23.65 -14.46 -4.38
CA ARG A 212 -22.30 -14.99 -4.10
C ARG A 212 -21.25 -13.88 -4.13
N ARG A 213 -21.39 -12.91 -5.03
CA ARG A 213 -20.56 -11.69 -5.05
C ARG A 213 -20.61 -10.98 -3.70
N LEU A 214 -21.83 -10.70 -3.21
CA LEU A 214 -22.01 -10.03 -1.93
C LEU A 214 -21.36 -10.82 -0.78
N GLN A 215 -21.60 -12.13 -0.70
CA GLN A 215 -21.00 -12.99 0.33
C GLN A 215 -19.47 -12.97 0.32
N LYS A 216 -18.84 -12.99 -0.86
CA LYS A 216 -17.37 -12.95 -0.98
C LYS A 216 -16.78 -11.59 -0.66
N THR A 217 -17.50 -10.50 -0.97
CA THR A 217 -17.07 -9.14 -0.63
C THR A 217 -17.42 -8.72 0.81
N LEU A 218 -18.22 -9.50 1.53
CA LEU A 218 -18.71 -9.15 2.87
C LEU A 218 -17.56 -8.84 3.85
N PRO A 219 -16.46 -9.61 3.91
CA PRO A 219 -15.32 -9.24 4.76
C PRO A 219 -14.74 -7.85 4.45
N HIS A 220 -14.69 -7.46 3.17
CA HIS A 220 -14.21 -6.14 2.76
C HIS A 220 -15.18 -5.03 3.19
N TRP A 221 -16.49 -5.25 3.12
CA TRP A 221 -17.48 -4.30 3.63
C TRP A 221 -17.40 -4.13 5.15
N ILE A 222 -17.14 -5.20 5.90
CA ILE A 222 -16.91 -5.13 7.35
C ILE A 222 -15.68 -4.27 7.64
N ILE A 223 -14.56 -4.52 6.95
CA ILE A 223 -13.34 -3.71 7.09
C ILE A 223 -13.61 -2.24 6.77
N LEU A 224 -14.36 -1.96 5.70
CA LEU A 224 -14.73 -0.59 5.33
C LEU A 224 -15.52 0.10 6.45
N ALA A 225 -16.52 -0.59 7.03
CA ALA A 225 -17.31 -0.06 8.14
C ALA A 225 -16.44 0.20 9.38
N CYS A 226 -15.57 -0.76 9.75
CA CYS A 226 -14.62 -0.59 10.85
C CYS A 226 -13.67 0.59 10.62
N HIS A 227 -13.11 0.74 9.41
CA HIS A 227 -12.24 1.86 9.05
C HIS A 227 -12.99 3.20 9.12
N ALA A 228 -14.24 3.26 8.64
CA ALA A 228 -15.06 4.46 8.72
C ALA A 228 -15.37 4.86 10.17
N ILE A 229 -15.67 3.90 11.04
CA ILE A 229 -15.88 4.15 12.48
C ILE A 229 -14.59 4.66 13.13
N TRP A 230 -13.47 4.00 12.89
CA TRP A 230 -12.17 4.42 13.41
C TRP A 230 -11.82 5.84 12.97
N ARG A 231 -12.03 6.15 11.69
CA ARG A 231 -11.81 7.49 11.13
C ARG A 231 -12.71 8.54 11.77
N TYR A 232 -13.99 8.22 11.95
CA TYR A 232 -14.93 9.08 12.66
C TYR A 232 -14.45 9.38 14.10
N LEU A 233 -14.03 8.35 14.84
CA LEU A 233 -13.54 8.51 16.22
C LEU A 233 -12.27 9.36 16.29
N ALA A 234 -11.32 9.16 15.39
CA ALA A 234 -10.08 9.92 15.32
C ALA A 234 -10.32 11.40 15.02
N PHE A 235 -11.17 11.71 14.04
CA PHE A 235 -11.53 13.09 13.73
C PHE A 235 -12.41 13.74 14.80
N ALA A 236 -13.34 12.99 15.39
CA ALA A 236 -14.14 13.48 16.51
C ALA A 236 -13.26 13.93 17.68
N ALA A 237 -12.21 13.15 17.99
CA ALA A 237 -11.23 13.50 19.00
C ALA A 237 -10.42 14.76 18.62
N ALA A 238 -10.02 14.89 17.35
CA ALA A 238 -9.25 16.03 16.86
C ALA A 238 -10.04 17.36 16.87
N TRP A 239 -11.36 17.33 16.64
CA TRP A 239 -12.22 18.52 16.62
C TRP A 239 -12.75 18.95 18.00
N GLY A 240 -12.24 18.37 19.09
CA GLY A 240 -12.58 18.83 20.45
C GLY A 240 -13.96 18.40 20.95
N MET A 241 -14.57 17.35 20.38
CA MET A 241 -15.63 16.64 21.09
C MET A 241 -15.00 15.96 22.30
N LYS A 242 -15.31 16.47 23.51
CA LYS A 242 -14.67 16.13 24.80
C LYS A 242 -14.41 14.63 24.98
N PHE A 243 -13.16 14.23 24.83
CA PHE A 243 -12.58 13.01 25.39
C PHE A 243 -11.41 13.39 26.32
N PRO A 244 -11.11 12.58 27.35
CA PRO A 244 -10.19 12.97 28.42
C PRO A 244 -8.83 13.34 27.84
N SER A 245 -8.44 14.60 28.07
CA SER A 245 -7.13 15.22 27.84
C SER A 245 -6.18 14.41 26.95
N VAL A 246 -6.22 14.67 25.65
CA VAL A 246 -5.06 14.43 24.78
C VAL A 246 -3.87 15.09 25.50
N PRO A 247 -2.77 14.37 25.79
CA PRO A 247 -1.57 15.02 26.30
C PRO A 247 -1.24 16.14 25.33
N THR A 248 -1.36 17.37 25.80
CA THR A 248 -0.89 18.52 25.03
C THR A 248 0.53 18.20 24.60
N TRP A 249 0.90 18.57 23.37
CA TRP A 249 2.25 18.54 22.80
C TRP A 249 3.30 19.33 23.64
N SER A 250 3.01 19.63 24.90
CA SER A 250 3.86 20.24 25.92
C SER A 250 4.72 19.24 26.68
N ARG A 251 4.47 17.93 26.61
CA ARG A 251 5.49 16.93 27.01
C ARG A 251 6.36 16.66 25.81
N ARG A 252 7.60 17.16 25.80
CA ARG A 252 8.64 16.63 24.90
C ARG A 252 8.76 15.15 25.24
N PRO A 253 8.32 14.20 24.40
CA PRO A 253 8.66 12.81 24.65
C PRO A 253 10.18 12.77 24.48
N GLU A 254 10.89 12.26 25.48
CA GLU A 254 12.29 11.90 25.31
C GLU A 254 12.40 11.04 24.04
N ILE A 255 13.43 11.31 23.23
CA ILE A 255 13.72 10.49 22.05
C ILE A 255 13.72 9.04 22.50
N ARG A 256 13.00 8.17 21.78
CA ARG A 256 12.95 6.74 22.10
C ARG A 256 14.35 6.19 22.37
N PRO A 257 14.56 5.43 23.47
CA PRO A 257 15.85 4.78 23.73
C PRO A 257 16.26 3.93 22.52
N GLY A 258 17.36 4.31 21.85
CA GLY A 258 17.84 3.65 20.63
C GLY A 258 17.99 4.58 19.41
N CYS A 259 17.20 5.64 19.30
CA CYS A 259 17.31 6.63 18.20
C CYS A 259 18.41 7.68 18.42
N ALA A 260 18.94 7.81 19.63
CA ALA A 260 19.95 8.82 20.00
C ALA A 260 21.39 8.45 19.59
N ARG A 261 21.61 7.35 18.87
CA ARG A 261 22.95 6.91 18.42
C ARG A 261 23.26 7.48 17.03
N VAL A 262 23.31 8.80 16.93
CA VAL A 262 24.03 9.44 15.81
C VAL A 262 25.46 9.64 16.29
N PRO A 263 26.46 8.90 15.80
CA PRO A 263 27.84 9.30 16.02
C PRO A 263 28.01 10.65 15.33
N ALA A 264 28.45 11.66 16.09
CA ALA A 264 28.94 12.89 15.51
C ALA A 264 30.05 12.50 14.52
N SER A 265 29.83 12.72 13.22
CA SER A 265 30.89 12.57 12.24
C SER A 265 31.97 13.63 12.51
N PRO A 266 33.26 13.28 12.34
CA PRO A 266 34.40 14.12 12.69
C PRO A 266 34.48 15.43 11.90
#